data_AF-A0A563VKK7-F1
#
_entry.id   AF-A0A563VKK7-F1
#
_cell.length_a   1.000
_cell.length_b   1.000
_cell.length_c   1.000
_cell.angle_alpha   90.00
_cell.angle_beta   90.00
_cell.angle_gamma   90.00
#
_symmetry.space_group_name_H-M   'P 1'
#
loop_
_entity.id
_entity.type
_entity.pdbx_description
1 polymer ?
#
loop_
_entity_poly.entity_id
_entity_poly.type
_entity_poly.pdbx_seq_one_letter_code
_entity_poly.pdbx_strand_id
1 'polypeptide(L)'
;MFDSRVSGILLHPTSFPSPFGIGDLGENAYKFIDFMADADQQVWQILPLGPTGYGNSPYLCYSALAGNPLLISPEKLLEDNLLAEDDLNNLPDYFLDRVDYSLVIATKIPLLRKASLKFQQQATETDLKEFNRFCDRHANWLDDYALFMALKEAHEGKSWHQWDKSIACRQPEAITQWALDLKDEIFLHKFWQYLFFSQWKQLKTYANEKGISIFGDIPIYVAHDSADVWSHPDIFCLDKKTGEAALMAGVPPDYFSATGQLWGNPVYNWDELEKTDFQWWIRRVEGILEYVDIIRVDHFRGFEAYWAVPQGETTAMSGKWLKAPGDKFFELLKQDLGELPIVAEDLGVITPEVEALRDQFGFPGMKILHFAFDSDRLNPFLPYNYNNCNCIVYTGTHDNNTTIGWFNSRDPEAQARVVDYLGCICDDGIHWALIRLAMSSVANTAIVPFQDVLGLGTDTKMNTPSTVEGNWEWRCRQEAFNPELSGRLKYLTYLYGRMPVPKTIG
;
A
#
# COMPACT_ATOMS: atom_id res chain seq x y z
N MET A 1 -15.80 -1.24 12.34
CA MET A 1 -15.68 -0.54 11.04
C MET A 1 -16.96 0.27 10.80
N PHE A 2 -16.96 1.31 9.95
CA PHE A 2 -18.04 2.32 9.87
C PHE A 2 -19.47 1.76 9.98
N ASP A 3 -20.25 2.32 10.92
CA ASP A 3 -21.67 2.00 11.12
C ASP A 3 -22.60 2.73 10.14
N SER A 4 -22.03 3.46 9.17
CA SER A 4 -22.75 4.27 8.18
C SER A 4 -22.19 4.06 6.78
N ARG A 5 -22.98 4.46 5.78
CA ARG A 5 -22.52 4.50 4.38
C ARG A 5 -21.51 5.63 4.23
N VAL A 6 -20.35 5.35 3.67
CA VAL A 6 -19.26 6.32 3.46
C VAL A 6 -18.72 6.21 2.03
N SER A 7 -17.99 7.23 1.60
CA SER A 7 -17.21 7.21 0.36
C SER A 7 -15.80 7.74 0.55
N GLY A 8 -14.92 7.38 -0.38
CA GLY A 8 -13.52 7.76 -0.33
C GLY A 8 -12.82 7.72 -1.67
N ILE A 9 -11.56 8.13 -1.64
CA ILE A 9 -10.69 8.24 -2.82
C ILE A 9 -9.46 7.35 -2.61
N LEU A 10 -9.10 6.60 -3.65
CA LEU A 10 -7.82 5.90 -3.76
C LEU A 10 -6.82 6.84 -4.47
N LEU A 11 -5.79 7.26 -3.74
CA LEU A 11 -4.69 8.07 -4.26
C LEU A 11 -3.43 7.83 -3.43
N HIS A 12 -2.37 7.29 -4.03
CA HIS A 12 -1.12 7.07 -3.32
C HIS A 12 -0.33 8.39 -3.19
N PRO A 13 0.39 8.64 -2.07
CA PRO A 13 1.11 9.90 -1.87
C PRO A 13 2.14 10.24 -2.96
N THR A 14 2.73 9.23 -3.62
CA THR A 14 3.68 9.47 -4.73
C THR A 14 3.04 10.22 -5.90
N SER A 15 1.72 10.11 -6.04
CA SER A 15 0.94 10.73 -7.11
C SER A 15 0.60 12.20 -6.84
N PHE A 16 0.91 12.75 -5.66
CA PHE A 16 0.68 14.17 -5.41
C PHE A 16 1.56 15.07 -6.31
N PRO A 17 1.05 16.25 -6.70
CA PRO A 17 1.89 17.27 -7.31
C PRO A 17 2.94 17.71 -6.28
N SER A 18 4.18 17.88 -6.73
CA SER A 18 5.31 18.28 -5.90
C SER A 18 6.45 18.76 -6.81
N PRO A 19 7.18 19.82 -6.43
CA PRO A 19 8.32 20.31 -7.20
C PRO A 19 9.54 19.37 -7.10
N PHE A 20 9.49 18.31 -6.29
CA PHE A 20 10.62 17.39 -6.03
C PHE A 20 10.54 16.06 -6.80
N GLY A 21 9.80 16.04 -7.93
CA GLY A 21 9.71 14.91 -8.85
C GLY A 21 8.84 13.73 -8.42
N ILE A 22 8.45 13.68 -7.15
CA ILE A 22 7.53 12.69 -6.56
C ILE A 22 6.66 13.40 -5.53
N GLY A 23 5.39 12.98 -5.39
CA GLY A 23 4.57 13.45 -4.29
C GLY A 23 5.15 13.08 -2.92
N ASP A 24 4.93 13.93 -1.92
CA ASP A 24 5.51 13.82 -0.58
C ASP A 24 4.51 14.23 0.50
N LEU A 25 4.92 14.12 1.77
CA LEU A 25 4.09 14.40 2.95
C LEU A 25 4.02 15.89 3.32
N GLY A 26 4.27 16.78 2.35
CA GLY A 26 4.23 18.24 2.48
C GLY A 26 2.88 18.84 2.12
N GLU A 27 2.88 20.10 1.70
CA GLU A 27 1.69 20.95 1.53
C GLU A 27 0.58 20.31 0.67
N ASN A 28 0.95 19.65 -0.44
CA ASN A 28 -0.03 19.06 -1.37
C ASN A 28 -0.79 17.87 -0.78
N ALA A 29 -0.22 17.16 0.21
CA ALA A 29 -0.94 16.13 0.94
C ALA A 29 -2.05 16.73 1.83
N TYR A 30 -1.81 17.89 2.44
CA TYR A 30 -2.83 18.62 3.22
C TYR A 30 -3.91 19.21 2.32
N LYS A 31 -3.53 19.78 1.17
CA LYS A 31 -4.49 20.25 0.15
C LYS A 31 -5.41 19.13 -0.34
N PHE A 32 -4.88 17.92 -0.51
CA PHE A 32 -5.70 16.76 -0.86
C PHE A 32 -6.70 16.40 0.26
N ILE A 33 -6.28 16.42 1.52
CA ILE A 33 -7.19 16.21 2.66
C ILE A 33 -8.29 17.27 2.70
N ASP A 34 -7.95 18.54 2.46
CA ASP A 34 -8.94 19.63 2.39
C ASP A 34 -9.90 19.44 1.21
N PHE A 35 -9.40 19.06 0.03
CA PHE A 35 -10.23 18.71 -1.12
C PHE A 35 -11.24 17.60 -0.79
N MET A 36 -10.79 16.56 -0.08
CA MET A 36 -11.67 15.48 0.34
C MET A 36 -12.71 15.93 1.36
N ALA A 37 -12.31 16.75 2.33
CA ALA A 37 -13.22 17.31 3.33
C ALA A 37 -14.29 18.18 2.67
N ASP A 38 -13.93 19.01 1.70
CA ASP A 38 -14.87 19.82 0.91
C ASP A 38 -15.86 18.94 0.12
N ALA A 39 -15.40 17.79 -0.36
CA ALA A 39 -16.17 16.77 -1.07
C ALA A 39 -16.98 15.82 -0.16
N ASP A 40 -16.98 16.04 1.16
CA ASP A 40 -17.60 15.18 2.18
C ASP A 40 -17.10 13.71 2.10
N GLN A 41 -15.90 13.47 1.58
CA GLN A 41 -15.27 12.15 1.59
C GLN A 41 -14.71 11.84 2.98
N GLN A 42 -14.77 10.56 3.37
CA GLN A 42 -14.42 10.13 4.73
C GLN A 42 -13.30 9.08 4.76
N VAL A 43 -12.90 8.56 3.60
CA VAL A 43 -11.86 7.53 3.50
C VAL A 43 -10.82 7.93 2.46
N TRP A 44 -9.55 7.96 2.86
CA TRP A 44 -8.42 8.05 1.95
C TRP A 44 -7.73 6.71 1.88
N GLN A 45 -7.86 6.02 0.75
CA GLN A 45 -7.12 4.77 0.53
C GLN A 45 -5.76 5.03 -0.09
N ILE A 46 -4.74 4.37 0.46
CA ILE A 46 -3.36 4.38 -0.01
C ILE A 46 -2.91 2.96 -0.33
N LEU A 47 -1.86 2.86 -1.14
CA LEU A 47 -1.06 1.64 -1.30
C LEU A 47 -0.03 1.53 -0.15
N PRO A 48 0.70 0.41 0.00
CA PRO A 48 1.72 0.27 1.04
C PRO A 48 2.77 1.38 0.96
N LEU A 49 3.25 1.85 2.12
CA LEU A 49 4.14 3.01 2.21
C LEU A 49 5.62 2.64 2.35
N GLY A 50 5.99 1.38 2.17
CA GLY A 50 7.34 0.91 2.44
C GLY A 50 8.39 1.35 1.42
N PRO A 51 9.68 1.35 1.79
CA PRO A 51 10.78 1.59 0.86
C PRO A 51 10.77 0.55 -0.26
N THR A 52 10.60 0.99 -1.50
CA THR A 52 10.40 0.12 -2.65
C THR A 52 11.71 -0.47 -3.16
N GLY A 53 11.68 -1.76 -3.49
CA GLY A 53 12.78 -2.45 -4.17
C GLY A 53 12.65 -2.43 -5.68
N TYR A 54 12.82 -3.59 -6.31
CA TYR A 54 12.78 -3.75 -7.76
C TYR A 54 11.44 -3.29 -8.36
N GLY A 55 11.51 -2.58 -9.50
CA GLY A 55 10.32 -2.09 -10.22
C GLY A 55 9.54 -0.99 -9.50
N ASN A 56 10.09 -0.41 -8.42
CA ASN A 56 9.45 0.63 -7.59
C ASN A 56 8.07 0.23 -7.04
N SER A 57 7.80 -1.07 -6.91
CA SER A 57 6.50 -1.56 -6.48
C SER A 57 6.31 -1.39 -4.97
N PRO A 58 5.21 -0.76 -4.52
CA PRO A 58 4.80 -0.76 -3.11
C PRO A 58 4.54 -2.16 -2.54
N TYR A 59 4.41 -3.19 -3.38
CA TYR A 59 4.18 -4.57 -2.95
C TYR A 59 5.49 -5.38 -2.81
N LEU A 60 6.64 -4.77 -3.15
CA LEU A 60 7.97 -5.35 -3.05
C LEU A 60 8.90 -4.44 -2.23
N CYS A 61 8.53 -4.20 -0.97
CA CYS A 61 9.28 -3.36 -0.06
C CYS A 61 10.45 -4.07 0.61
N TYR A 62 11.50 -3.31 0.93
CA TYR A 62 12.64 -3.79 1.74
C TYR A 62 12.28 -4.05 3.21
N SER A 63 11.12 -3.58 3.66
CA SER A 63 10.59 -3.89 4.99
C SER A 63 9.07 -3.81 4.97
N ALA A 64 8.42 -4.68 5.75
CA ALA A 64 6.99 -4.70 5.98
C ALA A 64 6.48 -3.56 6.89
N LEU A 65 7.39 -2.87 7.60
CA LEU A 65 7.04 -1.85 8.61
C LEU A 65 7.66 -0.48 8.35
N ALA A 66 8.83 -0.40 7.71
CA ALA A 66 9.47 0.87 7.41
C ALA A 66 8.61 1.75 6.46
N GLY A 67 8.82 3.05 6.51
CA GLY A 67 8.26 4.02 5.56
C GLY A 67 9.26 4.46 4.49
N ASN A 68 8.75 4.82 3.32
CA ASN A 68 9.55 5.18 2.15
C ASN A 68 10.19 6.57 2.34
N PRO A 69 11.54 6.68 2.40
CA PRO A 69 12.21 7.96 2.57
C PRO A 69 11.93 8.96 1.45
N LEU A 70 11.57 8.48 0.24
CA LEU A 70 11.24 9.35 -0.89
C LEU A 70 9.95 10.16 -0.67
N LEU A 71 9.10 9.77 0.29
CA LEU A 71 7.90 10.52 0.66
C LEU A 71 8.18 11.64 1.67
N ILE A 72 9.37 11.70 2.27
CA ILE A 72 9.73 12.80 3.19
C ILE A 72 9.75 14.11 2.40
N SER A 73 9.07 15.13 2.91
CA SER A 73 8.94 16.45 2.26
C SER A 73 10.18 17.32 2.52
N PRO A 74 10.93 17.73 1.48
CA PRO A 74 12.06 18.65 1.64
C PRO A 74 11.66 20.03 2.16
N GLU A 75 10.45 20.50 1.84
CA GLU A 75 9.91 21.76 2.37
C GLU A 75 9.75 21.73 3.89
N LYS A 76 9.21 20.63 4.44
CA LYS A 76 9.15 20.45 5.89
C LYS A 76 10.53 20.38 6.54
N LEU A 77 11.51 19.78 5.86
CA LEU A 77 12.90 19.79 6.35
C LEU A 77 13.51 21.20 6.35
N LEU A 78 13.08 22.08 5.44
CA LEU A 78 13.46 23.49 5.47
C LEU A 78 12.80 24.22 6.65
N GLU A 79 11.50 23.99 6.89
CA GLU A 79 10.75 24.53 8.03
C GLU A 79 11.36 24.11 9.37
N ASP A 80 11.79 22.85 9.48
CA ASP A 80 12.45 22.27 10.66
C ASP A 80 13.93 22.72 10.79
N ASN A 81 14.40 23.62 9.93
CA ASN A 81 15.79 24.06 9.86
C ASN A 81 16.79 22.91 9.66
N LEU A 82 16.38 21.79 9.06
CA LEU A 82 17.26 20.67 8.68
C LEU A 82 17.88 20.85 7.30
N LEU A 83 17.25 21.67 6.44
CA LEU A 83 17.81 22.16 5.18
C LEU A 83 17.96 23.69 5.20
N ALA A 84 18.57 24.25 4.16
CA ALA A 84 18.60 25.69 3.88
C ALA A 84 17.97 25.96 2.50
N GLU A 85 17.55 27.19 2.23
CA GLU A 85 16.94 27.57 0.94
C GLU A 85 17.85 27.21 -0.26
N ASP A 86 19.17 27.44 -0.10
CA ASP A 86 20.18 27.11 -1.12
C ASP A 86 20.22 25.62 -1.50
N ASP A 87 19.75 24.73 -0.63
CA ASP A 87 19.67 23.29 -0.93
C ASP A 87 18.57 22.96 -1.94
N LEU A 88 17.58 23.84 -2.08
CA LEU A 88 16.43 23.65 -2.96
C LEU A 88 16.52 24.51 -4.24
N ASN A 89 17.57 25.33 -4.39
CA ASN A 89 17.71 26.27 -5.50
C ASN A 89 18.13 25.63 -6.84
N ASN A 90 18.72 24.42 -6.82
CA ASN A 90 19.27 23.76 -8.00
C ASN A 90 18.61 22.40 -8.29
N LEU A 91 17.27 22.34 -8.22
CA LEU A 91 16.51 21.14 -8.58
C LEU A 91 16.54 20.91 -10.09
N PRO A 92 16.61 19.65 -10.56
CA PRO A 92 16.47 19.33 -11.97
C PRO A 92 15.03 19.55 -12.45
N ASP A 93 14.85 19.63 -13.77
CA ASP A 93 13.52 19.62 -14.36
C ASP A 93 12.89 18.23 -14.22
N TYR A 94 11.71 18.18 -13.61
CA TYR A 94 10.94 16.94 -13.44
C TYR A 94 9.76 16.86 -14.40
N PHE A 95 9.34 15.64 -14.71
CA PHE A 95 8.03 15.42 -15.32
C PHE A 95 6.92 15.80 -14.32
N LEU A 96 5.87 16.47 -14.81
CA LEU A 96 4.77 16.96 -13.98
C LEU A 96 3.73 15.88 -13.68
N ASP A 97 3.61 14.88 -14.56
CA ASP A 97 2.56 13.86 -14.56
C ASP A 97 3.10 12.43 -14.35
N ARG A 98 4.42 12.28 -14.22
CA ARG A 98 5.04 11.00 -13.86
C ARG A 98 6.25 11.15 -12.95
N VAL A 99 6.53 10.11 -12.17
CA VAL A 99 7.73 9.97 -11.33
C VAL A 99 8.87 9.41 -12.16
N ASP A 100 10.01 10.09 -12.19
CA ASP A 100 11.28 9.49 -12.58
C ASP A 100 12.04 9.09 -11.31
N TYR A 101 11.90 7.82 -10.90
CA TYR A 101 12.45 7.35 -9.64
C TYR A 101 13.98 7.48 -9.58
N SER A 102 14.68 7.33 -10.70
CA SER A 102 16.14 7.45 -10.73
C SER A 102 16.57 8.89 -10.44
N LEU A 103 15.91 9.87 -11.08
CA LEU A 103 16.19 11.28 -10.86
C LEU A 103 15.77 11.74 -9.45
N VAL A 104 14.64 11.23 -8.95
CA VAL A 104 14.13 11.50 -7.60
C VAL A 104 15.09 10.96 -6.54
N ILE A 105 15.57 9.72 -6.67
CA ILE A 105 16.55 9.13 -5.75
C ILE A 105 17.85 9.96 -5.77
N ALA A 106 18.34 10.31 -6.96
CA ALA A 106 19.55 11.12 -7.11
C ALA A 106 19.43 12.52 -6.50
N THR A 107 18.21 13.04 -6.33
CA THR A 107 17.99 14.36 -5.71
C THR A 107 17.68 14.27 -4.23
N LYS A 108 16.71 13.43 -3.83
CA LYS A 108 16.19 13.40 -2.46
C LYS A 108 17.15 12.73 -1.48
N ILE A 109 17.88 11.68 -1.88
CA ILE A 109 18.82 11.00 -0.97
C ILE A 109 19.94 11.94 -0.48
N PRO A 110 20.61 12.74 -1.34
CA PRO A 110 21.55 13.75 -0.87
C PRO A 110 20.96 14.77 0.11
N LEU A 111 19.73 15.24 -0.12
CA LEU A 111 19.04 16.17 0.78
C LEU A 111 18.79 15.51 2.15
N LEU A 112 18.32 14.27 2.17
CA LEU A 112 18.09 13.51 3.42
C LEU A 112 19.39 13.27 4.18
N ARG A 113 20.50 12.95 3.50
CA ARG A 113 21.83 12.84 4.12
C ARG A 113 22.25 14.18 4.73
N LYS A 114 22.06 15.29 4.02
CA LYS A 114 22.37 16.63 4.55
C LYS A 114 21.54 16.96 5.79
N ALA A 115 20.24 16.70 5.76
CA ALA A 115 19.35 16.89 6.90
C ALA A 115 19.80 16.07 8.12
N SER A 116 20.22 14.83 7.91
CA SER A 116 20.71 13.95 8.97
C SER A 116 22.01 14.46 9.60
N LEU A 117 22.96 14.93 8.79
CA LEU A 117 24.20 15.53 9.28
C LEU A 117 23.93 16.81 10.08
N LYS A 118 23.00 17.64 9.61
CA LYS A 118 22.61 18.87 10.33
C LYS A 118 21.97 18.54 11.67
N PHE A 119 21.11 17.52 11.72
CA PHE A 119 20.55 17.01 12.97
C PHE A 119 21.65 16.53 13.93
N GLN A 120 22.61 15.71 13.49
CA GLN A 120 23.71 15.26 14.35
C GLN A 120 24.54 16.40 14.94
N GLN A 121 24.69 17.52 14.21
CA GLN A 121 25.49 18.66 14.64
C GLN A 121 24.73 19.65 15.52
N GLN A 122 23.41 19.77 15.34
CA GLN A 122 22.61 20.87 15.87
C GLN A 122 21.40 20.43 16.69
N ALA A 123 21.10 19.13 16.77
CA ALA A 123 19.98 18.62 17.55
C ALA A 123 20.07 19.06 19.01
N THR A 124 18.97 19.58 19.53
CA THR A 124 18.84 19.92 20.94
C THR A 124 18.72 18.64 21.78
N GLU A 125 18.88 18.76 23.10
CA GLU A 125 18.62 17.62 24.00
C GLU A 125 17.19 17.08 23.88
N THR A 126 16.23 17.93 23.54
CA THR A 126 14.84 17.53 23.32
C THR A 126 14.74 16.68 22.06
N ASP A 127 15.30 17.16 20.95
CA ASP A 127 15.28 16.44 19.67
C ASP A 127 15.91 15.04 19.79
N LEU A 128 17.05 14.96 20.47
CA LEU A 128 17.72 13.68 20.73
C LEU A 128 16.88 12.74 21.60
N LYS A 129 16.17 13.26 22.61
CA LYS A 129 15.26 12.45 23.43
C LYS A 129 14.08 11.92 22.62
N GLU A 130 13.51 12.72 21.73
CA GLU A 130 12.40 12.29 20.88
C GLU A 130 12.83 11.25 19.84
N PHE A 131 13.99 11.47 19.22
CA PHE A 131 14.60 10.51 18.30
C PHE A 131 14.93 9.18 19.00
N ASN A 132 15.57 9.22 20.18
CA ASN A 132 15.88 8.01 20.94
C ASN A 132 14.60 7.28 21.38
N ARG A 133 13.57 8.00 21.83
CA ARG A 133 12.27 7.40 22.17
C ARG A 133 11.63 6.70 20.96
N PHE A 134 11.75 7.28 19.76
CA PHE A 134 11.31 6.63 18.53
C PHE A 134 12.11 5.35 18.28
N CYS A 135 13.43 5.40 18.39
CA CYS A 135 14.28 4.24 18.19
C CYS A 135 13.97 3.11 19.18
N ASP A 136 13.83 3.43 20.47
CA ASP A 136 13.52 2.47 21.53
C ASP A 136 12.15 1.83 21.32
N ARG A 137 11.13 2.61 20.93
CA ARG A 137 9.77 2.10 20.67
C ARG A 137 9.74 1.11 19.51
N HIS A 138 10.58 1.31 18.49
CA HIS A 138 10.55 0.56 17.24
C HIS A 138 11.74 -0.39 17.06
N ALA A 139 12.56 -0.58 18.11
CA ALA A 139 13.81 -1.35 18.03
C ALA A 139 13.64 -2.77 17.48
N ASN A 140 12.46 -3.38 17.70
CA ASN A 140 12.13 -4.74 17.25
C ASN A 140 12.14 -4.92 15.71
N TRP A 141 12.01 -3.85 14.93
CA TRP A 141 12.11 -3.91 13.46
C TRP A 141 13.09 -2.88 12.91
N LEU A 142 13.21 -1.72 13.56
CA LEU A 142 14.02 -0.59 13.09
C LEU A 142 15.52 -0.91 13.08
N ASP A 143 15.99 -1.65 14.09
CA ASP A 143 17.41 -1.99 14.19
C ASP A 143 17.83 -2.93 13.06
N ASP A 144 17.03 -3.96 12.80
CA ASP A 144 17.25 -4.89 11.70
C ASP A 144 17.11 -4.22 10.34
N TYR A 145 16.10 -3.36 10.16
CA TYR A 145 15.90 -2.60 8.93
C TYR A 145 17.09 -1.67 8.64
N ALA A 146 17.52 -0.88 9.63
CA ALA A 146 18.60 0.08 9.44
C ALA A 146 19.94 -0.62 9.14
N LEU A 147 20.22 -1.73 9.82
CA LEU A 147 21.40 -2.55 9.54
C LEU A 147 21.31 -3.21 8.15
N PHE A 148 20.15 -3.77 7.79
CA PHE A 148 19.93 -4.38 6.48
C PHE A 148 20.19 -3.38 5.35
N MET A 149 19.64 -2.17 5.45
CA MET A 149 19.82 -1.14 4.42
C MET A 149 21.27 -0.67 4.35
N ALA A 150 21.94 -0.45 5.49
CA ALA A 150 23.35 -0.07 5.52
C ALA A 150 24.25 -1.15 4.90
N LEU A 151 24.01 -2.43 5.21
CA LEU A 151 24.71 -3.55 4.60
C LEU A 151 24.45 -3.63 3.10
N LYS A 152 23.20 -3.41 2.68
CA LYS A 152 22.81 -3.40 1.27
C LYS A 152 23.55 -2.32 0.49
N GLU A 153 23.65 -1.11 1.03
CA GLU A 153 24.45 -0.02 0.44
C GLU A 153 25.94 -0.39 0.37
N ALA A 154 26.51 -0.92 1.46
CA ALA A 154 27.91 -1.34 1.52
C ALA A 154 28.26 -2.47 0.54
N HIS A 155 27.26 -3.23 0.08
CA HIS A 155 27.40 -4.33 -0.88
C HIS A 155 26.80 -4.00 -2.26
N GLU A 156 26.75 -2.71 -2.62
CA GLU A 156 26.36 -2.22 -3.96
C GLU A 156 24.95 -2.68 -4.39
N GLY A 157 24.02 -2.77 -3.44
CA GLY A 157 22.63 -3.13 -3.70
C GLY A 157 22.37 -4.62 -3.88
N LYS A 158 23.36 -5.50 -3.69
CA LYS A 158 23.17 -6.96 -3.74
C LYS A 158 22.11 -7.42 -2.74
N SER A 159 21.38 -8.48 -3.10
CA SER A 159 20.40 -9.08 -2.22
C SER A 159 21.07 -9.86 -1.09
N TRP A 160 20.41 -9.97 0.07
CA TRP A 160 21.05 -10.50 1.28
C TRP A 160 21.62 -11.91 1.16
N HIS A 161 20.98 -12.77 0.36
CA HIS A 161 21.42 -14.16 0.13
C HIS A 161 22.73 -14.24 -0.69
N GLN A 162 23.15 -13.13 -1.31
CA GLN A 162 24.38 -13.01 -2.08
C GLN A 162 25.54 -12.40 -1.28
N TRP A 163 25.29 -11.96 -0.04
CA TRP A 163 26.34 -11.45 0.84
C TRP A 163 27.23 -12.59 1.34
N ASP A 164 28.37 -12.22 1.93
CA ASP A 164 29.21 -13.18 2.64
C ASP A 164 28.39 -13.95 3.69
N LYS A 165 28.64 -15.25 3.80
CA LYS A 165 27.84 -16.16 4.64
C LYS A 165 27.76 -15.73 6.11
N SER A 166 28.80 -15.08 6.62
CA SER A 166 28.80 -14.57 8.00
C SER A 166 27.74 -13.48 8.22
N ILE A 167 27.44 -12.68 7.20
CA ILE A 167 26.44 -11.62 7.21
C ILE A 167 25.07 -12.19 6.83
N ALA A 168 25.01 -12.97 5.74
CA ALA A 168 23.76 -13.57 5.25
C ALA A 168 23.11 -14.46 6.31
N CYS A 169 23.90 -15.22 7.08
CA CYS A 169 23.43 -16.05 8.19
C CYS A 169 23.48 -15.34 9.56
N ARG A 170 23.72 -14.03 9.59
CA ARG A 170 23.70 -13.19 10.80
C ARG A 170 24.56 -13.72 11.96
N GLN A 171 25.80 -14.13 11.67
CA GLN A 171 26.74 -14.56 12.71
C GLN A 171 27.00 -13.41 13.70
N PRO A 172 26.83 -13.63 15.03
CA PRO A 172 26.84 -12.56 16.02
C PRO A 172 28.07 -11.64 15.97
N GLU A 173 29.27 -12.22 15.80
CA GLU A 173 30.51 -11.45 15.73
C GLU A 173 30.57 -10.57 14.48
N ALA A 174 30.16 -11.11 13.32
CA ALA A 174 30.14 -10.37 12.06
C ALA A 174 29.11 -9.23 12.10
N ILE A 175 27.91 -9.51 12.61
CA ILE A 175 26.86 -8.50 12.76
C ILE A 175 27.30 -7.37 13.71
N THR A 176 27.94 -7.72 14.83
CA THR A 176 28.45 -6.73 15.77
C THR A 176 29.52 -5.84 15.14
N GLN A 177 30.46 -6.44 14.39
CA GLN A 177 31.52 -5.70 13.72
C GLN A 177 30.96 -4.76 12.64
N TRP A 178 30.08 -5.26 11.78
CA TRP A 178 29.44 -4.45 10.75
C TRP A 178 28.56 -3.34 11.32
N ALA A 179 27.87 -3.57 12.43
CA ALA A 179 27.10 -2.53 13.11
C ALA A 179 27.99 -1.40 13.66
N LEU A 180 29.23 -1.71 14.07
CA LEU A 180 30.21 -0.70 14.47
C LEU A 180 30.77 0.05 13.25
N ASP A 181 31.10 -0.67 12.20
CA ASP A 181 31.71 -0.11 10.98
C ASP A 181 30.73 0.77 10.20
N LEU A 182 29.43 0.45 10.23
CA LEU A 182 28.35 1.17 9.54
C LEU A 182 27.47 2.01 10.48
N LYS A 183 28.00 2.40 11.64
CA LYS A 183 27.22 3.12 12.66
C LYS A 183 26.56 4.40 12.14
N ASP A 184 27.23 5.10 11.21
CA ASP A 184 26.78 6.39 10.69
C ASP A 184 25.66 6.15 9.67
N GLU A 185 25.81 5.16 8.78
CA GLU A 185 24.78 4.72 7.83
C GLU A 185 23.54 4.18 8.54
N ILE A 186 23.71 3.37 9.59
CA ILE A 186 22.62 2.88 10.43
C ILE A 186 21.88 4.06 11.06
N PHE A 187 22.60 5.07 11.57
CA PHE A 187 21.99 6.28 12.10
C PHE A 187 21.15 7.00 11.03
N LEU A 188 21.67 7.16 9.80
CA LEU A 188 20.93 7.81 8.70
C LEU A 188 19.60 7.11 8.44
N HIS A 189 19.60 5.78 8.29
CA HIS A 189 18.36 5.03 8.05
C HIS A 189 17.38 5.15 9.21
N LYS A 190 17.84 5.08 10.47
CA LYS A 190 16.98 5.31 11.64
C LYS A 190 16.38 6.71 11.64
N PHE A 191 17.18 7.72 11.32
CA PHE A 191 16.74 9.10 11.28
C PHE A 191 15.72 9.35 10.16
N TRP A 192 15.89 8.74 8.98
CA TRP A 192 14.90 8.85 7.91
C TRP A 192 13.57 8.23 8.29
N GLN A 193 13.57 7.10 9.01
CA GLN A 193 12.34 6.53 9.55
C GLN A 193 11.70 7.49 10.57
N TYR A 194 12.49 8.07 11.48
CA TYR A 194 11.99 9.08 12.42
C TYR A 194 11.32 10.26 11.71
N LEU A 195 11.95 10.80 10.66
CA LEU A 195 11.39 11.89 9.85
C LEU A 195 10.09 11.47 9.16
N PHE A 196 10.09 10.31 8.50
CA PHE A 196 8.92 9.78 7.81
C PHE A 196 7.73 9.64 8.76
N PHE A 197 7.91 8.94 9.88
CA PHE A 197 6.83 8.68 10.84
C PHE A 197 6.37 9.96 11.53
N SER A 198 7.26 10.93 11.75
CA SER A 198 6.89 12.24 12.29
C SER A 198 6.01 13.02 11.32
N GLN A 199 6.40 13.13 10.05
CA GLN A 199 5.61 13.82 9.03
C GLN A 199 4.27 13.10 8.77
N TRP A 200 4.28 11.77 8.70
CA TRP A 200 3.09 10.97 8.50
C TRP A 200 2.10 11.09 9.65
N LYS A 201 2.58 11.04 10.90
CA LYS A 201 1.73 11.19 12.09
C LYS A 201 1.02 12.54 12.11
N GLN A 202 1.71 13.62 11.73
CA GLN A 202 1.09 14.94 11.62
C GLN A 202 -0.01 14.96 10.55
N LEU A 203 0.26 14.37 9.38
CA LEU A 203 -0.69 14.29 8.28
C LEU A 203 -1.92 13.43 8.64
N LYS A 204 -1.70 12.27 9.28
CA LYS A 204 -2.78 11.40 9.78
C LYS A 204 -3.64 12.14 10.80
N THR A 205 -3.02 12.84 11.75
CA THR A 205 -3.75 13.63 12.76
C THR A 205 -4.64 14.67 12.07
N TYR A 206 -4.11 15.39 11.08
CA TYR A 206 -4.88 16.36 10.30
C TYR A 206 -6.05 15.71 9.53
N ALA A 207 -5.83 14.57 8.88
CA ALA A 207 -6.89 13.81 8.22
C ALA A 207 -8.00 13.41 9.21
N ASN A 208 -7.62 12.84 10.35
CA ASN A 208 -8.57 12.37 11.35
C ASN A 208 -9.36 13.53 11.99
N GLU A 209 -8.73 14.69 12.22
CA GLU A 209 -9.41 15.91 12.69
C GLU A 209 -10.45 16.42 11.68
N LYS A 210 -10.20 16.22 10.39
CA LYS A 210 -11.14 16.50 9.29
C LYS A 210 -12.20 15.40 9.09
N GLY A 211 -12.21 14.36 9.93
CA GLY A 211 -13.15 13.25 9.83
C GLY A 211 -12.81 12.23 8.73
N ILE A 212 -11.57 12.24 8.24
CA ILE A 212 -11.06 11.35 7.21
C ILE A 212 -10.25 10.24 7.87
N SER A 213 -10.60 8.99 7.58
CA SER A 213 -9.84 7.81 7.98
C SER A 213 -8.88 7.40 6.87
N ILE A 214 -7.66 7.03 7.25
CA ILE A 214 -6.66 6.49 6.32
C ILE A 214 -6.86 4.98 6.20
N PHE A 215 -7.07 4.52 4.98
CA PHE A 215 -7.23 3.12 4.62
C PHE A 215 -5.95 2.61 3.95
N GLY A 216 -5.14 1.89 4.73
CA GLY A 216 -3.89 1.28 4.31
C GLY A 216 -4.05 -0.08 3.65
N ASP A 217 -2.90 -0.66 3.34
CA ASP A 217 -2.79 -1.90 2.59
C ASP A 217 -1.61 -2.74 3.10
N ILE A 218 -1.84 -4.03 3.31
CA ILE A 218 -0.85 -5.02 3.71
C ILE A 218 -0.81 -6.12 2.64
N PRO A 219 0.28 -6.22 1.86
CA PRO A 219 0.58 -7.39 1.05
C PRO A 219 0.68 -8.61 1.94
N ILE A 220 -0.01 -9.73 1.64
CA ILE A 220 0.14 -10.92 2.49
C ILE A 220 1.60 -11.35 2.59
N TYR A 221 2.32 -11.42 1.47
CA TYR A 221 3.73 -11.79 1.44
C TYR A 221 4.66 -10.58 1.52
N VAL A 222 5.90 -10.81 1.95
CA VAL A 222 6.98 -9.83 1.92
C VAL A 222 7.95 -10.13 0.78
N ALA A 223 8.73 -9.14 0.34
CA ALA A 223 9.76 -9.37 -0.68
C ALA A 223 10.85 -10.32 -0.14
N HIS A 224 11.41 -11.18 -0.99
CA HIS A 224 12.54 -12.04 -0.60
C HIS A 224 13.72 -11.22 -0.10
N ASP A 225 14.10 -10.21 -0.87
CA ASP A 225 15.18 -9.30 -0.53
C ASP A 225 14.68 -8.19 0.40
N SER A 226 14.40 -8.55 1.66
CA SER A 226 13.90 -7.64 2.69
C SER A 226 14.58 -7.89 4.03
N ALA A 227 14.54 -6.87 4.87
CA ALA A 227 14.97 -6.97 6.26
C ALA A 227 14.17 -8.05 7.00
N ASP A 228 12.87 -8.22 6.68
CA ASP A 228 11.99 -9.19 7.33
C ASP A 228 12.46 -10.63 7.10
N VAL A 229 12.75 -10.99 5.84
CA VAL A 229 13.22 -12.35 5.49
C VAL A 229 14.62 -12.59 6.01
N TRP A 230 15.50 -11.58 5.92
CA TRP A 230 16.87 -11.69 6.40
C TRP A 230 16.97 -11.84 7.92
N SER A 231 16.16 -11.11 8.70
CA SER A 231 16.21 -11.17 10.17
C SER A 231 15.39 -12.31 10.77
N HIS A 232 14.41 -12.85 10.04
CA HIS A 232 13.56 -13.96 10.48
C HIS A 232 13.51 -15.11 9.47
N PRO A 233 14.65 -15.73 9.06
CA PRO A 233 14.65 -16.72 7.99
C PRO A 233 13.82 -17.98 8.32
N ASP A 234 13.63 -18.31 9.60
CA ASP A 234 12.94 -19.52 10.04
C ASP A 234 11.43 -19.52 9.77
N ILE A 235 10.80 -18.33 9.71
CA ILE A 235 9.36 -18.20 9.43
C ILE A 235 9.03 -18.22 7.93
N PHE A 236 10.02 -18.42 7.06
CA PHE A 236 9.86 -18.48 5.62
C PHE A 236 10.36 -19.83 5.07
N CYS A 237 9.74 -20.29 3.98
CA CYS A 237 10.18 -21.50 3.28
C CYS A 237 11.38 -21.20 2.35
N LEU A 238 12.59 -21.19 2.93
CA LEU A 238 13.84 -20.92 2.23
C LEU A 238 14.69 -22.18 2.01
N ASP A 239 15.50 -22.21 0.95
CA ASP A 239 16.57 -23.18 0.79
C ASP A 239 17.69 -22.87 1.78
N LYS A 240 17.96 -23.78 2.72
CA LYS A 240 18.93 -23.57 3.80
C LYS A 240 20.38 -23.38 3.34
N LYS A 241 20.72 -23.79 2.11
CA LYS A 241 22.07 -23.68 1.55
C LYS A 241 22.24 -22.38 0.77
N THR A 242 21.25 -21.97 0.01
CA THR A 242 21.35 -20.81 -0.89
C THR A 242 20.67 -19.56 -0.36
N GLY A 243 19.74 -19.69 0.58
CA GLY A 243 18.91 -18.59 1.08
C GLY A 243 17.77 -18.20 0.15
N GLU A 244 17.65 -18.82 -1.02
CA GLU A 244 16.59 -18.59 -2.00
C GLU A 244 15.22 -19.07 -1.50
N ALA A 245 14.13 -18.56 -2.10
CA ALA A 245 12.79 -19.07 -1.83
C ALA A 245 12.65 -20.53 -2.31
N ALA A 246 12.58 -21.48 -1.38
CA ALA A 246 12.35 -22.90 -1.71
C ALA A 246 10.92 -23.13 -2.22
N LEU A 247 9.98 -22.35 -1.69
CA LEU A 247 8.59 -22.27 -2.14
C LEU A 247 8.24 -20.80 -2.38
N MET A 248 7.79 -20.50 -3.59
CA MET A 248 7.43 -19.18 -4.07
C MET A 248 5.92 -19.01 -4.10
N ALA A 249 5.46 -17.80 -3.77
CA ALA A 249 4.08 -17.41 -3.86
C ALA A 249 3.64 -17.19 -5.32
N GLY A 250 2.37 -17.45 -5.57
CA GLY A 250 1.71 -17.15 -6.82
C GLY A 250 0.23 -17.49 -6.76
N VAL A 251 -0.41 -17.52 -7.92
CA VAL A 251 -1.77 -18.06 -8.10
C VAL A 251 -1.79 -19.02 -9.29
N PRO A 252 -2.61 -20.09 -9.22
CA PRO A 252 -2.70 -21.06 -10.31
C PRO A 252 -3.26 -20.42 -11.59
N PRO A 253 -3.16 -21.11 -12.73
CA PRO A 253 -3.91 -20.75 -13.92
C PRO A 253 -5.40 -20.59 -13.64
N ASP A 254 -5.98 -19.54 -14.20
CA ASP A 254 -7.40 -19.26 -14.14
C ASP A 254 -7.90 -18.72 -15.50
N TYR A 255 -9.15 -18.27 -15.55
CA TYR A 255 -9.76 -17.75 -16.77
C TYR A 255 -9.18 -16.39 -17.20
N PHE A 256 -8.40 -15.72 -16.36
CA PHE A 256 -7.68 -14.48 -16.69
C PHE A 256 -6.23 -14.73 -17.11
N SER A 257 -5.56 -15.76 -16.56
CA SER A 257 -4.18 -16.11 -16.88
C SER A 257 -4.01 -17.60 -17.14
N ALA A 258 -3.66 -17.96 -18.38
CA ALA A 258 -3.40 -19.34 -18.80
C ALA A 258 -2.23 -20.02 -18.07
N THR A 259 -1.29 -19.23 -17.53
CA THR A 259 -0.10 -19.72 -16.81
C THR A 259 -0.13 -19.44 -15.32
N GLY A 260 -1.22 -18.86 -14.82
CA GLY A 260 -1.29 -18.29 -13.48
C GLY A 260 -0.36 -17.07 -13.35
N GLN A 261 -0.03 -16.69 -12.13
CA GLN A 261 0.92 -15.60 -11.86
C GLN A 261 1.94 -16.08 -10.84
N LEU A 262 3.22 -16.01 -11.19
CA LEU A 262 4.31 -16.32 -10.27
C LEU A 262 4.84 -15.00 -9.72
N TRP A 263 4.64 -14.77 -8.42
CA TRP A 263 5.06 -13.53 -7.76
C TRP A 263 6.48 -13.61 -7.21
N GLY A 264 6.93 -14.82 -6.85
CA GLY A 264 8.32 -15.07 -6.44
C GLY A 264 8.61 -14.77 -4.97
N ASN A 265 7.69 -14.17 -4.22
CA ASN A 265 7.85 -13.98 -2.78
C ASN A 265 8.04 -15.33 -2.06
N PRO A 266 8.86 -15.43 -1.00
CA PRO A 266 8.90 -16.63 -0.18
C PRO A 266 7.57 -16.81 0.56
N VAL A 267 7.00 -18.01 0.51
CA VAL A 267 5.82 -18.32 1.32
C VAL A 267 6.21 -18.50 2.79
N TYR A 268 5.25 -18.26 3.69
CA TYR A 268 5.45 -18.47 5.11
C TYR A 268 5.58 -19.95 5.48
N ASN A 269 6.42 -20.21 6.48
CA ASN A 269 6.40 -21.43 7.25
C ASN A 269 5.39 -21.27 8.40
N TRP A 270 4.11 -21.53 8.10
CA TRP A 270 3.02 -21.36 9.05
C TRP A 270 3.16 -22.19 10.32
N ASP A 271 3.84 -23.33 10.27
CA ASP A 271 4.12 -24.16 11.46
C ASP A 271 5.06 -23.44 12.44
N GLU A 272 6.07 -22.70 11.95
CA GLU A 272 6.98 -21.92 12.81
C GLU A 272 6.31 -20.65 13.33
N LEU A 273 5.45 -20.02 12.51
CA LEU A 273 4.63 -18.90 12.97
C LEU A 273 3.68 -19.36 14.09
N GLU A 274 3.02 -20.50 13.96
CA GLU A 274 2.09 -21.02 14.97
C GLU A 274 2.81 -21.34 16.30
N LYS A 275 4.04 -21.90 16.25
CA LYS A 275 4.84 -22.15 17.48
C LYS A 275 5.18 -20.89 18.26
N THR A 276 5.15 -19.74 17.61
CA THR A 276 5.44 -18.44 18.21
C THR A 276 4.18 -17.60 18.37
N ASP A 277 2.99 -18.24 18.39
CA ASP A 277 1.69 -17.58 18.51
C ASP A 277 1.51 -16.42 17.51
N PHE A 278 2.06 -16.58 16.30
CA PHE A 278 2.02 -15.61 15.20
C PHE A 278 2.57 -14.22 15.54
N GLN A 279 3.46 -14.11 16.53
CA GLN A 279 3.92 -12.82 17.06
C GLN A 279 4.57 -11.90 16.02
N TRP A 280 5.19 -12.44 14.97
CA TRP A 280 5.69 -11.62 13.86
C TRP A 280 4.54 -10.91 13.11
N TRP A 281 3.46 -11.63 12.83
CA TRP A 281 2.27 -11.09 12.16
C TRP A 281 1.47 -10.14 13.04
N ILE A 282 1.31 -10.45 14.32
CA ILE A 282 0.63 -9.56 15.29
C ILE A 282 1.35 -8.20 15.35
N ARG A 283 2.67 -8.22 15.52
CA ARG A 283 3.50 -6.99 15.50
C ARG A 283 3.45 -6.24 14.18
N ARG A 284 3.35 -6.96 13.05
CA ARG A 284 3.15 -6.34 11.75
C ARG A 284 1.84 -5.55 11.73
N VAL A 285 0.72 -6.18 12.10
CA VAL A 285 -0.60 -5.51 12.14
C VAL A 285 -0.60 -4.34 13.12
N GLU A 286 -0.06 -4.51 14.32
CA GLU A 286 0.11 -3.43 15.31
C GLU A 286 0.86 -2.23 14.72
N GLY A 287 2.01 -2.48 14.11
CA GLY A 287 2.84 -1.44 13.51
C GLY A 287 2.12 -0.68 12.40
N ILE A 288 1.37 -1.37 11.54
CA ILE A 288 0.56 -0.73 10.49
C ILE A 288 -0.56 0.14 11.09
N LEU A 289 -1.27 -0.36 12.12
CA LEU A 289 -2.35 0.37 12.79
C LEU A 289 -1.87 1.66 13.50
N GLU A 290 -0.56 1.81 13.76
CA GLU A 290 -0.04 3.08 14.26
C GLU A 290 -0.22 4.23 13.26
N TYR A 291 -0.22 3.93 11.96
CA TYR A 291 -0.19 4.93 10.90
C TYR A 291 -1.34 4.85 9.90
N VAL A 292 -2.22 3.85 10.01
CA VAL A 292 -3.51 3.82 9.28
C VAL A 292 -4.66 3.58 10.24
N ASP A 293 -5.90 3.74 9.78
CA ASP A 293 -7.11 3.52 10.56
C ASP A 293 -7.86 2.25 10.14
N ILE A 294 -7.66 1.83 8.88
CA ILE A 294 -8.26 0.65 8.26
C ILE A 294 -7.18 -0.06 7.46
N ILE A 295 -7.20 -1.38 7.44
CA ILE A 295 -6.21 -2.22 6.74
C ILE A 295 -6.89 -3.06 5.69
N ARG A 296 -6.47 -2.94 4.43
CA ARG A 296 -6.75 -3.96 3.40
C ARG A 296 -5.70 -5.05 3.57
N VAL A 297 -6.14 -6.30 3.68
CA VAL A 297 -5.25 -7.46 3.61
C VAL A 297 -5.34 -8.01 2.18
N ASP A 298 -4.31 -7.73 1.39
CA ASP A 298 -4.18 -8.18 0.02
C ASP A 298 -4.00 -9.71 -0.03
N HIS A 299 -4.64 -10.36 -0.99
CA HIS A 299 -4.67 -11.81 -1.12
C HIS A 299 -5.12 -12.52 0.16
N PHE A 300 -6.19 -12.03 0.80
CA PHE A 300 -6.73 -12.54 2.06
C PHE A 300 -6.96 -14.06 2.03
N ARG A 301 -7.33 -14.61 0.87
CA ARG A 301 -7.53 -16.05 0.69
C ARG A 301 -6.32 -16.90 1.10
N GLY A 302 -5.10 -16.33 1.07
CA GLY A 302 -3.86 -16.98 1.49
C GLY A 302 -3.82 -17.39 2.97
N PHE A 303 -4.67 -16.80 3.81
CA PHE A 303 -4.83 -17.20 5.22
C PHE A 303 -5.67 -18.48 5.39
N GLU A 304 -6.45 -18.87 4.39
CA GLU A 304 -7.18 -20.14 4.37
C GLU A 304 -6.34 -21.23 3.66
N ALA A 305 -5.90 -20.91 2.45
CA ALA A 305 -4.99 -21.74 1.67
C ALA A 305 -4.19 -20.88 0.72
N TYR A 306 -2.96 -21.25 0.44
CA TYR A 306 -2.08 -20.52 -0.48
C TYR A 306 -1.50 -21.44 -1.54
N TRP A 307 -1.23 -20.87 -2.72
CA TRP A 307 -0.61 -21.59 -3.83
C TRP A 307 0.91 -21.46 -3.73
N ALA A 308 1.57 -22.59 -3.50
CA ALA A 308 3.02 -22.67 -3.33
C ALA A 308 3.66 -23.32 -4.56
N VAL A 309 4.56 -22.58 -5.21
CA VAL A 309 5.29 -23.00 -6.42
C VAL A 309 6.72 -23.38 -6.04
N PRO A 310 7.24 -24.55 -6.45
CA PRO A 310 8.63 -24.94 -6.15
C PRO A 310 9.67 -23.99 -6.75
N GLN A 311 10.81 -23.85 -6.05
CA GLN A 311 11.98 -23.14 -6.55
C GLN A 311 12.41 -23.62 -7.96
N GLY A 312 12.78 -22.68 -8.83
CA GLY A 312 13.29 -22.94 -10.18
C GLY A 312 12.23 -22.97 -11.27
N GLU A 313 10.94 -22.98 -10.91
CA GLU A 313 9.86 -22.79 -11.88
C GLU A 313 9.84 -21.34 -12.40
N THR A 314 9.47 -21.17 -13.66
CA THR A 314 9.33 -19.86 -14.32
C THR A 314 7.87 -19.43 -14.50
N THR A 315 6.92 -20.30 -14.13
CA THR A 315 5.47 -20.05 -14.17
C THR A 315 4.81 -20.60 -12.91
N ALA A 316 3.55 -20.26 -12.65
CA ALA A 316 2.83 -20.74 -11.48
C ALA A 316 2.10 -22.08 -11.70
N MET A 317 2.24 -22.72 -12.86
CA MET A 317 1.47 -23.92 -13.21
C MET A 317 1.78 -25.13 -12.32
N SER A 318 3.04 -25.27 -11.88
CA SER A 318 3.53 -26.43 -11.14
C SER A 318 3.38 -26.32 -9.62
N GLY A 319 2.51 -25.44 -9.14
CA GLY A 319 2.27 -25.24 -7.71
C GLY A 319 1.28 -26.22 -7.08
N LYS A 320 1.02 -26.03 -5.78
CA LYS A 320 0.00 -26.78 -5.02
C LYS A 320 -0.65 -25.90 -3.96
N TRP A 321 -1.91 -26.18 -3.66
CA TRP A 321 -2.61 -25.56 -2.53
C TRP A 321 -2.12 -26.16 -1.21
N LEU A 322 -1.68 -25.29 -0.29
CA LEU A 322 -1.31 -25.61 1.08
C LEU A 322 -2.25 -24.85 2.03
N LYS A 323 -2.62 -25.46 3.17
CA LYS A 323 -3.48 -24.82 4.17
C LYS A 323 -2.67 -23.87 5.06
N ALA A 324 -3.30 -22.77 5.44
CA ALA A 324 -2.79 -21.86 6.46
C ALA A 324 -3.74 -21.83 7.67
N PRO A 325 -3.24 -21.64 8.89
CA PRO A 325 -4.04 -21.60 10.12
C PRO A 325 -4.66 -20.21 10.35
N GLY A 326 -5.38 -19.67 9.35
CA GLY A 326 -5.93 -18.31 9.38
C GLY A 326 -6.95 -18.09 10.51
N ASP A 327 -7.76 -19.10 10.82
CA ASP A 327 -8.71 -19.06 11.94
C ASP A 327 -8.00 -18.81 13.28
N LYS A 328 -6.98 -19.61 13.60
CA LYS A 328 -6.17 -19.45 14.82
C LYS A 328 -5.47 -18.10 14.86
N PHE A 329 -4.92 -17.67 13.73
CA PHE A 329 -4.24 -16.39 13.64
C PHE A 329 -5.19 -15.22 13.93
N PHE A 330 -6.34 -15.16 13.26
CA PHE A 330 -7.30 -14.06 13.45
C PHE A 330 -7.98 -14.10 14.83
N GLU A 331 -8.15 -15.27 15.44
CA GLU A 331 -8.59 -15.39 16.84
C GLU A 331 -7.60 -14.74 17.81
N LEU A 332 -6.31 -15.06 17.68
CA LEU A 332 -5.25 -14.46 18.51
C LEU A 332 -5.10 -12.97 18.24
N LEU A 333 -5.14 -12.55 16.97
CA LEU A 333 -5.07 -11.14 16.60
C LEU A 333 -6.22 -10.34 17.22
N LYS A 334 -7.44 -10.89 17.21
CA LYS A 334 -8.61 -10.26 17.84
C LYS A 334 -8.50 -10.23 19.36
N GLN A 335 -7.91 -11.27 19.96
CA GLN A 335 -7.66 -11.31 21.40
C GLN A 335 -6.68 -10.22 21.84
N ASP A 336 -5.61 -10.00 21.07
CA ASP A 336 -4.55 -9.05 21.42
C ASP A 336 -4.92 -7.60 21.09
N LEU A 337 -5.59 -7.36 19.95
CA LEU A 337 -5.87 -6.00 19.45
C LEU A 337 -7.32 -5.55 19.60
N GLY A 338 -8.24 -6.45 19.95
CA GLY A 338 -9.66 -6.15 20.06
C GLY A 338 -10.35 -6.05 18.69
N GLU A 339 -10.98 -4.92 18.40
CA GLU A 339 -11.63 -4.72 17.11
C GLU A 339 -10.58 -4.63 15.99
N LEU A 340 -10.80 -5.41 14.92
CA LEU A 340 -9.90 -5.49 13.78
C LEU A 340 -10.50 -4.69 12.61
N PRO A 341 -9.97 -3.51 12.27
CA PRO A 341 -10.46 -2.72 11.14
C PRO A 341 -9.90 -3.26 9.81
N ILE A 342 -10.12 -4.55 9.55
CA ILE A 342 -9.58 -5.28 8.40
C ILE A 342 -10.64 -5.40 7.30
N VAL A 343 -10.23 -5.15 6.06
CA VAL A 343 -10.95 -5.42 4.82
C VAL A 343 -10.24 -6.57 4.11
N ALA A 344 -10.99 -7.60 3.74
CA ALA A 344 -10.47 -8.74 3.00
C ALA A 344 -10.45 -8.42 1.51
N GLU A 345 -9.27 -8.49 0.89
CA GLU A 345 -9.15 -8.62 -0.56
C GLU A 345 -9.52 -10.06 -0.94
N ASP A 346 -10.75 -10.23 -1.45
CA ASP A 346 -11.35 -11.52 -1.79
C ASP A 346 -11.72 -11.60 -3.28
N LEU A 347 -10.85 -11.12 -4.17
CA LEU A 347 -11.03 -11.20 -5.60
C LEU A 347 -10.52 -12.54 -6.18
N GLY A 348 -10.93 -12.84 -7.41
CA GLY A 348 -10.59 -14.09 -8.09
C GLY A 348 -11.51 -15.25 -7.73
N VAL A 349 -11.02 -16.48 -7.91
CA VAL A 349 -11.79 -17.70 -7.56
C VAL A 349 -11.66 -17.96 -6.06
N ILE A 350 -12.71 -17.63 -5.33
CA ILE A 350 -12.82 -17.79 -3.87
C ILE A 350 -13.63 -19.06 -3.54
N THR A 351 -13.20 -19.79 -2.51
CA THR A 351 -13.89 -21.00 -2.04
C THR A 351 -14.80 -20.69 -0.85
N PRO A 352 -15.82 -21.51 -0.56
CA PRO A 352 -16.70 -21.31 0.60
C PRO A 352 -15.95 -21.20 1.93
N GLU A 353 -14.79 -21.86 2.08
CA GLU A 353 -13.96 -21.79 3.28
C GLU A 353 -13.34 -20.40 3.48
N VAL A 354 -12.95 -19.72 2.40
CA VAL A 354 -12.43 -18.36 2.46
C VAL A 354 -13.54 -17.37 2.84
N GLU A 355 -14.74 -17.55 2.27
CA GLU A 355 -15.92 -16.75 2.64
C GLU A 355 -16.29 -16.97 4.11
N ALA A 356 -16.26 -18.22 4.58
CA ALA A 356 -16.51 -18.56 5.97
C ALA A 356 -15.48 -17.92 6.91
N LEU A 357 -14.19 -17.93 6.55
CA LEU A 357 -13.13 -17.27 7.31
C LEU A 357 -13.37 -15.75 7.39
N ARG A 358 -13.65 -15.10 6.26
CA ARG A 358 -13.98 -13.66 6.20
C ARG A 358 -15.17 -13.32 7.10
N ASP A 359 -16.26 -14.08 6.95
CA ASP A 359 -17.54 -13.81 7.60
C ASP A 359 -17.50 -14.12 9.10
N GLN A 360 -16.71 -15.10 9.54
CA GLN A 360 -16.48 -15.42 10.96
C GLN A 360 -15.95 -14.21 11.75
N PHE A 361 -15.08 -13.41 11.15
CA PHE A 361 -14.51 -12.22 11.78
C PHE A 361 -15.22 -10.91 11.37
N GLY A 362 -16.24 -10.99 10.51
CA GLY A 362 -17.03 -9.85 10.07
C GLY A 362 -16.28 -8.90 9.13
N PHE A 363 -15.22 -9.36 8.45
CA PHE A 363 -14.46 -8.51 7.54
C PHE A 363 -15.28 -8.24 6.26
N PRO A 364 -15.36 -6.99 5.77
CA PRO A 364 -15.94 -6.73 4.47
C PRO A 364 -15.05 -7.26 3.35
N GLY A 365 -15.69 -7.77 2.30
CA GLY A 365 -15.06 -8.10 1.02
C GLY A 365 -15.02 -6.93 0.05
N MET A 366 -14.46 -7.15 -1.14
CA MET A 366 -14.32 -6.16 -2.21
C MET A 366 -15.24 -6.46 -3.40
N LYS A 367 -15.72 -5.40 -4.05
CA LYS A 367 -16.54 -5.48 -5.28
C LYS A 367 -15.99 -4.52 -6.34
N ILE A 368 -15.56 -5.04 -7.49
CA ILE A 368 -14.93 -4.24 -8.55
C ILE A 368 -15.86 -4.15 -9.77
N LEU A 369 -16.37 -2.96 -10.06
CA LEU A 369 -17.32 -2.78 -11.17
C LEU A 369 -16.71 -3.11 -12.54
N HIS A 370 -15.40 -2.92 -12.74
CA HIS A 370 -14.72 -3.33 -13.98
C HIS A 370 -14.83 -4.83 -14.27
N PHE A 371 -15.12 -5.66 -13.27
CA PHE A 371 -15.32 -7.12 -13.42
C PHE A 371 -16.78 -7.53 -13.55
N ALA A 372 -17.73 -6.59 -13.45
CA ALA A 372 -19.16 -6.89 -13.36
C ALA A 372 -19.82 -7.28 -14.69
N PHE A 373 -19.21 -6.92 -15.83
CA PHE A 373 -19.89 -6.91 -17.14
C PHE A 373 -19.37 -7.97 -18.13
N ASP A 374 -18.51 -8.88 -17.66
CA ASP A 374 -17.81 -9.89 -18.47
C ASP A 374 -18.35 -11.32 -18.29
N SER A 375 -19.46 -11.49 -17.58
CA SER A 375 -20.17 -12.77 -17.47
C SER A 375 -21.69 -12.57 -17.42
N ASP A 376 -22.43 -13.55 -16.91
CA ASP A 376 -23.89 -13.51 -16.88
C ASP A 376 -24.45 -12.61 -15.78
N ARG A 377 -25.78 -12.60 -15.63
CA ARG A 377 -26.50 -11.81 -14.63
C ARG A 377 -26.29 -12.27 -13.19
N LEU A 378 -25.61 -13.40 -12.98
CA LEU A 378 -25.23 -13.89 -11.65
C LEU A 378 -23.83 -13.40 -11.23
N ASN A 379 -23.18 -12.56 -12.05
CA ASN A 379 -21.88 -12.00 -11.71
C ASN A 379 -21.93 -11.29 -10.33
N PRO A 380 -21.11 -11.70 -9.35
CA PRO A 380 -21.17 -11.20 -7.98
C PRO A 380 -20.69 -9.75 -7.83
N PHE A 381 -20.13 -9.14 -8.89
CA PHE A 381 -19.72 -7.75 -8.95
C PHE A 381 -20.81 -6.81 -9.50
N LEU A 382 -21.95 -7.34 -9.98
CA LEU A 382 -23.10 -6.51 -10.32
C LEU A 382 -23.79 -6.02 -9.03
N PRO A 383 -24.07 -4.70 -8.89
CA PRO A 383 -24.62 -4.14 -7.65
C PRO A 383 -25.91 -4.77 -7.12
N TYR A 384 -26.79 -5.30 -7.97
CA TYR A 384 -27.99 -5.99 -7.49
C TYR A 384 -27.73 -7.38 -6.89
N ASN A 385 -26.53 -7.95 -7.11
CA ASN A 385 -26.09 -9.23 -6.53
C ASN A 385 -25.29 -9.02 -5.22
N TYR A 386 -25.23 -7.80 -4.70
CA TYR A 386 -24.60 -7.54 -3.41
C TYR A 386 -25.53 -8.04 -2.30
N ASN A 387 -25.25 -9.25 -1.81
CA ASN A 387 -26.11 -9.94 -0.85
C ASN A 387 -26.06 -9.36 0.58
N ASN A 388 -25.08 -8.50 0.87
CA ASN A 388 -24.99 -7.74 2.12
C ASN A 388 -24.30 -6.40 1.88
N CYS A 389 -24.46 -5.46 2.82
CA CYS A 389 -23.82 -4.14 2.76
C CYS A 389 -22.38 -4.14 3.29
N ASN A 390 -21.91 -5.23 3.91
CA ASN A 390 -20.56 -5.38 4.46
C ASN A 390 -19.55 -5.69 3.34
N CYS A 391 -19.41 -4.76 2.41
CA CYS A 391 -18.44 -4.80 1.34
C CYS A 391 -18.00 -3.39 0.94
N ILE A 392 -16.87 -3.32 0.24
CA ILE A 392 -16.34 -2.10 -0.35
C ILE A 392 -16.46 -2.21 -1.86
N VAL A 393 -17.17 -1.27 -2.47
CA VAL A 393 -17.28 -1.18 -3.92
C VAL A 393 -16.23 -0.22 -4.49
N TYR A 394 -15.65 -0.61 -5.61
CA TYR A 394 -14.71 0.17 -6.40
C TYR A 394 -15.20 0.26 -7.84
N THR A 395 -14.87 1.35 -8.54
CA THR A 395 -14.90 1.34 -10.01
C THR A 395 -13.85 0.35 -10.52
N GLY A 396 -12.59 0.64 -10.20
CA GLY A 396 -11.41 -0.20 -10.36
C GLY A 396 -10.44 0.02 -9.19
N THR A 397 -9.40 -0.81 -9.12
CA THR A 397 -8.27 -0.68 -8.18
C THR A 397 -7.05 -0.06 -8.89
N HIS A 398 -5.90 -0.03 -8.22
CA HIS A 398 -4.63 0.39 -8.82
C HIS A 398 -4.08 -0.55 -9.91
N ASP A 399 -4.52 -1.83 -9.92
CA ASP A 399 -4.14 -2.82 -10.95
C ASP A 399 -5.02 -2.75 -12.19
N ASN A 400 -6.20 -2.12 -12.05
CA ASN A 400 -7.12 -1.94 -13.15
C ASN A 400 -6.68 -0.74 -14.01
N ASN A 401 -7.17 -0.73 -15.26
CA ASN A 401 -7.05 0.47 -16.08
C ASN A 401 -7.95 1.57 -15.48
N THR A 402 -7.80 2.82 -15.89
CA THR A 402 -8.81 3.84 -15.57
C THR A 402 -10.16 3.43 -16.19
N THR A 403 -11.27 3.94 -15.67
CA THR A 403 -12.60 3.60 -16.21
C THR A 403 -12.75 4.00 -17.68
N ILE A 404 -12.16 5.13 -18.09
CA ILE A 404 -12.14 5.52 -19.52
C ILE A 404 -11.29 4.54 -20.32
N GLY A 405 -10.07 4.23 -19.86
CA GLY A 405 -9.18 3.30 -20.52
C GLY A 405 -9.78 1.90 -20.66
N TRP A 406 -10.34 1.38 -19.56
CA TRP A 406 -11.06 0.10 -19.49
C TRP A 406 -12.23 0.05 -20.45
N PHE A 407 -13.09 1.08 -20.48
CA PHE A 407 -14.25 1.09 -21.36
C PHE A 407 -13.83 1.15 -22.83
N ASN A 408 -12.88 2.02 -23.18
CA ASN A 408 -12.42 2.23 -24.54
C ASN A 408 -11.63 1.04 -25.10
N SER A 409 -11.01 0.20 -24.26
CA SER A 409 -10.27 -0.99 -24.72
C SER A 409 -11.18 -2.20 -25.00
N ARG A 410 -12.46 -2.13 -24.64
CA ARG A 410 -13.43 -3.23 -24.83
C ARG A 410 -13.98 -3.25 -26.25
N ASP A 411 -14.37 -4.44 -26.71
CA ASP A 411 -15.09 -4.59 -27.97
C ASP A 411 -16.50 -3.96 -27.91
N PRO A 412 -17.15 -3.67 -29.06
CA PRO A 412 -18.45 -3.02 -29.09
C PRO A 412 -19.56 -3.78 -28.36
N GLU A 413 -19.55 -5.12 -28.34
CA GLU A 413 -20.56 -5.92 -27.64
C GLU A 413 -20.36 -5.81 -26.12
N ALA A 414 -19.11 -5.83 -25.67
CA ALA A 414 -18.71 -5.65 -24.29
C ALA A 414 -18.97 -4.23 -23.77
N GLN A 415 -18.87 -3.22 -24.62
CA GLN A 415 -19.32 -1.85 -24.32
C GLN A 415 -20.85 -1.76 -24.23
N ALA A 416 -21.57 -2.38 -25.19
CA ALA A 416 -23.02 -2.40 -25.19
C ALA A 416 -23.59 -3.03 -23.90
N ARG A 417 -23.00 -4.13 -23.39
CA ARG A 417 -23.41 -4.72 -22.10
C ARG A 417 -23.34 -3.74 -20.93
N VAL A 418 -22.31 -2.89 -20.89
CA VAL A 418 -22.16 -1.85 -19.86
C VAL A 418 -23.23 -0.78 -20.02
N VAL A 419 -23.44 -0.29 -21.24
CA VAL A 419 -24.45 0.74 -21.54
C VAL A 419 -25.86 0.24 -21.26
N ASP A 420 -26.19 -0.99 -21.65
CA ASP A 420 -27.49 -1.62 -21.41
C ASP A 420 -27.79 -1.72 -19.90
N TYR A 421 -26.78 -2.04 -19.10
CA TYR A 421 -26.93 -2.08 -17.65
C TYR A 421 -27.14 -0.67 -17.06
N LEU A 422 -26.36 0.32 -17.53
CA LEU A 422 -26.45 1.70 -17.06
C LEU A 422 -27.70 2.43 -17.60
N GLY A 423 -28.30 1.93 -18.68
CA GLY A 423 -29.38 2.58 -19.44
C GLY A 423 -28.87 3.65 -20.40
N CYS A 424 -27.91 4.48 -19.98
CA CYS A 424 -27.22 5.44 -20.84
C CYS A 424 -25.87 5.89 -20.25
N ILE A 425 -25.04 6.51 -21.07
CA ILE A 425 -23.88 7.31 -20.64
C ILE A 425 -24.24 8.77 -20.93
N CYS A 426 -24.38 9.59 -19.89
CA CYS A 426 -24.61 11.03 -20.04
C CYS A 426 -23.33 11.76 -20.49
N ASP A 427 -23.46 13.05 -20.81
CA ASP A 427 -22.35 13.91 -21.27
C ASP A 427 -21.16 13.96 -20.28
N ASP A 428 -21.41 13.59 -19.03
CA ASP A 428 -20.42 13.40 -17.98
C ASP A 428 -19.40 12.27 -18.28
N GLY A 429 -19.72 11.36 -19.21
CA GLY A 429 -18.86 10.24 -19.59
C GLY A 429 -18.96 9.01 -18.69
N ILE A 430 -18.34 7.92 -19.15
CA ILE A 430 -18.43 6.59 -18.52
C ILE A 430 -17.85 6.55 -17.09
N HIS A 431 -16.79 7.31 -16.81
CA HIS A 431 -16.16 7.36 -15.50
C HIS A 431 -17.13 7.86 -14.43
N TRP A 432 -17.83 8.97 -14.68
CA TRP A 432 -18.86 9.45 -13.76
C TRP A 432 -20.09 8.55 -13.70
N ALA A 433 -20.44 7.85 -14.78
CA ALA A 433 -21.51 6.86 -14.76
C ALA A 433 -21.18 5.69 -13.81
N LEU A 434 -19.95 5.14 -13.84
CA LEU A 434 -19.53 4.12 -12.89
C LEU A 434 -19.32 4.64 -11.47
N ILE A 435 -18.84 5.87 -11.29
CA ILE A 435 -18.78 6.51 -9.97
C ILE A 435 -20.19 6.58 -9.36
N ARG A 436 -21.19 7.03 -10.13
CA ARG A 436 -22.60 7.04 -9.68
C ARG A 436 -23.09 5.62 -9.33
N LEU A 437 -22.74 4.63 -10.14
CA LEU A 437 -23.12 3.24 -9.87
C LEU A 437 -22.51 2.72 -8.56
N ALA A 438 -21.21 2.96 -8.31
CA ALA A 438 -20.55 2.61 -7.05
C ALA A 438 -21.22 3.32 -5.86
N MET A 439 -21.39 4.64 -5.97
CA MET A 439 -21.98 5.46 -4.90
C MET A 439 -23.43 5.08 -4.60
N SER A 440 -24.23 4.70 -5.60
CA SER A 440 -25.63 4.28 -5.40
C SER A 440 -25.81 2.87 -4.85
N SER A 441 -24.79 2.01 -4.93
CA SER A 441 -24.88 0.60 -4.49
C SER A 441 -25.16 0.47 -2.99
N VAL A 442 -25.58 -0.73 -2.56
CA VAL A 442 -25.84 -1.05 -1.13
C VAL A 442 -24.56 -1.21 -0.30
N ALA A 443 -23.38 -1.25 -0.91
CA ALA A 443 -22.10 -1.36 -0.21
C ALA A 443 -21.90 -0.21 0.79
N ASN A 444 -21.44 -0.53 2.00
CA ASN A 444 -21.18 0.43 3.07
C ASN A 444 -20.12 1.45 2.64
N THR A 445 -19.07 1.01 1.95
CA THR A 445 -18.00 1.90 1.49
C THR A 445 -17.93 1.91 -0.03
N ALA A 446 -17.84 3.09 -0.63
CA ALA A 446 -17.52 3.25 -2.06
C ALA A 446 -16.18 3.99 -2.19
N ILE A 447 -15.19 3.36 -2.83
CA ILE A 447 -13.89 3.98 -3.10
C ILE A 447 -13.71 4.15 -4.60
N VAL A 448 -13.20 5.32 -5.01
CA VAL A 448 -12.93 5.61 -6.42
C VAL A 448 -11.47 6.02 -6.62
N PRO A 449 -10.74 5.45 -7.61
CA PRO A 449 -9.43 5.96 -7.98
C PRO A 449 -9.51 7.42 -8.42
N PHE A 450 -8.53 8.23 -8.02
CA PHE A 450 -8.56 9.65 -8.34
C PHE A 450 -8.46 9.92 -9.86
N GLN A 451 -7.82 9.02 -10.62
CA GLN A 451 -7.83 9.07 -12.09
C GLN A 451 -9.25 9.08 -12.68
N ASP A 452 -10.18 8.33 -12.07
CA ASP A 452 -11.57 8.28 -12.51
C ASP A 452 -12.29 9.59 -12.20
N VAL A 453 -12.02 10.22 -11.06
CA VAL A 453 -12.57 11.55 -10.71
C VAL A 453 -12.10 12.60 -11.72
N LEU A 454 -10.85 12.49 -12.17
CA LEU A 454 -10.24 13.39 -13.15
C LEU A 454 -10.61 13.07 -14.60
N GLY A 455 -11.28 11.94 -14.86
CA GLY A 455 -11.64 11.52 -16.22
C GLY A 455 -10.42 11.24 -17.10
N LEU A 456 -9.40 10.56 -16.57
CA LEU A 456 -8.15 10.28 -17.28
C LEU A 456 -8.15 8.92 -17.99
N GLY A 457 -7.31 8.78 -19.02
CA GLY A 457 -7.20 7.60 -19.87
C GLY A 457 -6.15 6.58 -19.41
N THR A 458 -5.90 5.57 -20.26
CA THR A 458 -4.96 4.46 -20.00
C THR A 458 -3.54 4.90 -19.68
N ASP A 459 -3.11 6.04 -20.20
CA ASP A 459 -1.80 6.67 -19.97
C ASP A 459 -1.56 7.06 -18.50
N THR A 460 -2.60 7.03 -17.67
CA THR A 460 -2.56 7.39 -16.25
C THR A 460 -2.79 6.19 -15.31
N LYS A 461 -2.80 4.98 -15.88
CA LYS A 461 -2.92 3.74 -15.13
C LYS A 461 -1.77 3.60 -14.11
N MET A 462 -2.09 3.20 -12.88
CA MET A 462 -1.10 3.09 -11.80
C MET A 462 -0.20 1.86 -11.97
N ASN A 463 -0.77 0.70 -12.26
CA ASN A 463 -0.01 -0.53 -12.43
C ASN A 463 -0.61 -1.44 -13.50
N THR A 464 0.23 -2.08 -14.31
CA THR A 464 -0.15 -3.25 -15.10
C THR A 464 0.47 -4.50 -14.47
N PRO A 465 -0.35 -5.41 -13.91
CA PRO A 465 0.16 -6.65 -13.35
C PRO A 465 1.03 -7.42 -14.35
N SER A 466 2.07 -8.08 -13.83
CA SER A 466 3.04 -8.86 -14.62
C SER A 466 3.92 -8.05 -15.61
N THR A 467 3.96 -6.72 -15.51
CA THR A 467 4.95 -5.88 -16.21
C THR A 467 5.96 -5.29 -15.24
N VAL A 468 7.18 -5.04 -15.73
CA VAL A 468 8.32 -4.61 -14.91
C VAL A 468 8.59 -3.11 -14.96
N GLU A 469 8.22 -2.46 -16.07
CA GLU A 469 8.50 -1.04 -16.33
C GLU A 469 7.20 -0.24 -16.54
N GLY A 470 7.26 1.06 -16.28
CA GLY A 470 6.15 2.00 -16.50
C GLY A 470 5.02 1.94 -15.47
N ASN A 471 5.29 1.36 -14.29
CA ASN A 471 4.32 1.22 -13.20
C ASN A 471 4.68 2.13 -12.03
N TRP A 472 3.67 2.53 -11.25
CA TRP A 472 3.79 3.34 -10.03
C TRP A 472 4.34 4.74 -10.27
N GLU A 473 4.27 5.22 -11.52
CA GLU A 473 4.82 6.49 -11.93
C GLU A 473 3.77 7.61 -11.99
N TRP A 474 2.48 7.31 -12.15
CA TRP A 474 1.47 8.34 -12.40
C TRP A 474 1.36 9.38 -11.27
N ARG A 475 1.24 10.66 -11.67
CA ARG A 475 1.02 11.82 -10.79
C ARG A 475 -0.10 12.70 -11.31
N CYS A 476 -0.87 13.28 -10.39
CA CYS A 476 -1.81 14.34 -10.74
C CYS A 476 -1.13 15.71 -10.76
N ARG A 477 -1.67 16.62 -11.58
CA ARG A 477 -1.17 18.00 -11.70
C ARG A 477 -1.75 18.87 -10.59
N GLN A 478 -1.16 20.05 -10.38
CA GLN A 478 -1.53 20.96 -9.29
C GLN A 478 -3.01 21.39 -9.33
N GLU A 479 -3.59 21.45 -10.52
CA GLU A 479 -4.99 21.85 -10.76
C GLU A 479 -5.99 20.74 -10.44
N ALA A 480 -5.53 19.53 -10.10
CA ALA A 480 -6.40 18.38 -9.82
C ALA A 480 -7.26 18.58 -8.57
N PHE A 481 -6.80 19.36 -7.59
CA PHE A 481 -7.53 19.66 -6.36
C PHE A 481 -8.33 20.96 -6.52
N ASN A 482 -9.44 20.90 -7.26
CA ASN A 482 -10.24 22.09 -7.57
C ASN A 482 -11.70 22.02 -7.04
N PRO A 483 -12.34 23.18 -6.83
CA PRO A 483 -13.70 23.26 -6.29
C PRO A 483 -14.80 22.64 -7.16
N GLU A 484 -14.61 22.55 -8.48
CA GLU A 484 -15.59 21.96 -9.38
C GLU A 484 -15.71 20.46 -9.12
N LEU A 485 -14.56 19.76 -9.06
CA LEU A 485 -14.50 18.34 -8.78
C LEU A 485 -14.95 18.01 -7.34
N SER A 486 -14.52 18.79 -6.34
CA SER A 486 -14.96 18.55 -4.97
C SER A 486 -16.46 18.80 -4.80
N GLY A 487 -17.00 19.87 -5.39
CA GLY A 487 -18.44 20.16 -5.38
C GLY A 487 -19.27 19.07 -6.07
N ARG A 488 -18.76 18.51 -7.17
CA ARG A 488 -19.41 17.41 -7.87
C ARG A 488 -19.43 16.11 -7.05
N LEU A 489 -18.30 15.75 -6.44
CA LEU A 489 -18.24 14.61 -5.52
C LEU A 489 -19.19 14.83 -4.34
N LYS A 490 -19.17 16.02 -3.73
CA LYS A 490 -20.06 16.41 -2.63
C LYS A 490 -21.53 16.17 -2.98
N TYR A 491 -21.94 16.56 -4.20
CA TYR A 491 -23.31 16.33 -4.67
C TYR A 491 -23.66 14.85 -4.73
N LEU A 492 -22.76 13.98 -5.22
CA LEU A 492 -23.00 12.53 -5.23
C LEU A 492 -23.01 11.93 -3.82
N THR A 493 -22.12 12.39 -2.95
CA THR A 493 -22.07 12.00 -1.54
C THR A 493 -23.40 12.31 -0.84
N TYR A 494 -23.93 13.52 -1.04
CA TYR A 494 -25.27 13.91 -0.58
C TYR A 494 -26.37 13.05 -1.19
N LEU A 495 -26.41 12.95 -2.51
CA LEU A 495 -27.49 12.29 -3.26
C LEU A 495 -27.66 10.82 -2.86
N TYR A 496 -26.57 10.11 -2.59
CA TYR A 496 -26.58 8.69 -2.26
C TYR A 496 -26.45 8.38 -0.77
N GLY A 497 -26.65 9.40 0.09
CA GLY A 497 -26.69 9.24 1.54
C GLY A 497 -25.38 8.73 2.13
N ARG A 498 -24.26 9.28 1.66
CA ARG A 498 -22.89 8.94 2.12
C ARG A 498 -22.20 10.09 2.84
N MET A 499 -22.94 11.14 3.20
CA MET A 499 -22.38 12.27 3.94
C MET A 499 -21.95 11.88 5.35
N PRO A 500 -20.94 12.56 5.91
CA PRO A 500 -20.61 12.45 7.32
C PRO A 500 -21.84 12.63 8.20
N VAL A 501 -22.07 11.66 9.10
CA VAL A 501 -23.14 11.77 10.09
C VAL A 501 -22.71 12.86 11.10
N PRO A 502 -23.55 13.88 11.37
CA PRO A 502 -23.23 14.87 12.39
C PRO A 502 -22.97 14.17 13.72
N LYS A 503 -21.81 14.41 14.35
CA LYS A 503 -21.57 13.95 15.72
C LYS A 503 -22.65 14.58 16.60
N THR A 504 -23.60 13.77 17.07
CA THR A 504 -24.54 14.22 18.09
C THR A 504 -23.72 14.50 19.34
N ILE A 505 -23.73 15.74 19.81
CA ILE A 505 -23.08 16.13 21.05
C ILE A 505 -23.88 15.44 22.17
N GLY A 506 -23.37 14.31 22.64
CA GLY A 506 -23.88 13.58 23.79
C GLY A 506 -23.30 14.11 25.09
#